data_AF-A0A151S0Z2-F1
#
_entry.id   AF-A0A151S0Z2-F1
#
_cell.length_a   1.000
_cell.length_b   1.000
_cell.length_c   1.000
_cell.angle_alpha   90.00
_cell.angle_beta   90.00
_cell.angle_gamma   90.00
#
_symmetry.space_group_name_H-M   'P 1'
#
loop_
_entity.id
_entity.type
_entity.pdbx_description
1 polymer ?
#
loop_
_entity_poly.entity_id
_entity_poly.type
_entity_poly.pdbx_seq_one_letter_code
_entity_poly.pdbx_strand_id
1 'polypeptide(L)'
;MEITPSNVAMLCSAVNVLEMECDDGPGTPNLKPHIEKFLEGIRFWTWSELLEALKQCQGLFSFKGYLAILDRIVDHLIERLASPGITSPNTCSSNRSSFQFSCDTSSNNSWRNNCSGATWWFEHLLFLKIDLLDKVIRTMLSYDFDHGVISRFLFCYHNSTCLGAAQVEKVQTTKVVIDLLFLLDLRSISCKDLFNLNRIAVTLKMSRSCINKIESLIGPLLDQTTVDYLLLPSPHGRDTVYDVDFVLRLIHIFFFGGSFELTSNQLKRVAKMMDLFLVEVAPDPHLKPCEFEALITVLPDTARESHDQFYLAMDMYLKVHAGLSEKEKISICCTLNHEKLSAELLRHLTRNLVFPLEAKPRAYVTRQCRMKTLLQENDHLKNFFDSVFRKSFKNMEVKEDVEKRSYDAEELSRDLEGMQSGTQLASVKKSGAHIMSNAIYLPKLCS
;
A
#
# COMPACT_ATOMS: atom_id res chain seq x y z
N MET A 1 40.08 27.99 -20.52
CA MET A 1 38.75 27.89 -19.89
C MET A 1 38.90 26.96 -18.71
N GLU A 2 38.50 27.37 -17.51
CA GLU A 2 38.58 26.53 -16.31
C GLU A 2 37.39 25.57 -16.29
N ILE A 3 37.64 24.27 -16.10
CA ILE A 3 36.58 23.25 -16.01
C ILE A 3 36.09 23.24 -14.56
N THR A 4 34.80 23.45 -14.37
CA THR A 4 34.15 23.49 -13.06
C THR A 4 32.97 22.52 -13.02
N PRO A 5 32.52 22.07 -11.84
CA PRO A 5 31.33 21.22 -11.72
C PRO A 5 30.06 21.87 -12.33
N SER A 6 29.98 23.20 -12.34
CA SER A 6 28.87 23.95 -12.93
C SER A 6 28.90 24.05 -14.45
N ASN A 7 30.05 23.91 -15.11
CA ASN A 7 30.15 24.04 -16.57
C ASN A 7 30.44 22.71 -17.28
N VAL A 8 30.86 21.67 -16.55
CA VAL A 8 31.28 20.39 -17.12
C VAL A 8 30.20 19.76 -18.00
N ALA A 9 28.93 19.78 -17.57
CA ALA A 9 27.83 19.19 -18.34
C ALA A 9 27.63 19.89 -19.71
N MET A 10 27.72 21.22 -19.73
CA MET A 10 27.62 22.03 -20.95
C MET A 10 28.83 21.81 -21.87
N LEU A 11 30.03 21.77 -21.30
CA LEU A 11 31.26 21.50 -22.05
C LEU A 11 31.23 20.12 -22.72
N CYS A 12 30.75 19.11 -22.01
CA CYS A 12 30.61 17.75 -22.57
C CYS A 12 29.59 17.69 -23.71
N SER A 13 28.50 18.45 -23.57
CA SER A 13 27.49 18.54 -24.62
C SER A 13 28.06 19.22 -25.87
N ALA A 14 28.84 20.29 -25.70
CA ALA A 14 29.53 20.96 -26.80
C ALA A 14 30.54 20.05 -27.50
N VAL A 15 31.36 19.29 -26.75
CA VAL A 15 32.31 18.32 -27.30
C VAL A 15 31.62 17.25 -28.15
N ASN A 16 30.48 16.74 -27.70
CA ASN A 16 29.72 15.73 -28.43
C ASN A 16 29.03 16.29 -29.68
N VAL A 17 28.46 17.51 -29.61
CA VAL A 17 27.81 18.16 -30.76
C VAL A 17 28.82 18.52 -31.84
N LEU A 18 30.02 18.93 -31.44
CA LEU A 18 31.09 19.29 -32.37
C LEU A 18 31.85 18.06 -32.91
N GLU A 19 31.42 16.84 -32.55
CA GLU A 19 32.08 15.58 -32.92
C GLU A 19 33.60 15.67 -32.79
N MET A 20 34.08 16.24 -31.68
CA MET A 20 35.50 16.33 -31.39
C MET A 20 36.04 14.91 -31.14
N GLU A 21 36.40 14.23 -32.21
CA GLU A 21 37.19 13.01 -32.16
C GLU A 21 38.58 13.34 -31.59
N CYS A 22 39.19 12.38 -30.90
CA CYS A 22 40.59 12.50 -30.51
C CYS A 22 41.45 12.40 -31.77
N ASP A 23 41.40 13.40 -32.64
CA ASP A 23 42.35 13.52 -33.74
C ASP A 23 43.65 14.05 -33.13
N ASP A 24 44.69 13.24 -33.18
CA ASP A 24 46.04 13.50 -32.63
C ASP A 24 46.82 14.52 -33.49
N GLY A 25 46.10 15.42 -34.16
CA GLY A 25 46.66 16.49 -34.98
C GLY A 25 47.42 17.50 -34.10
N PRO A 26 48.69 17.83 -34.43
CA PRO A 26 49.48 18.75 -33.63
C PRO A 26 48.98 20.18 -33.84
N GLY A 27 48.02 20.63 -33.02
CA GLY A 27 47.62 22.04 -33.01
C GLY A 27 46.23 22.37 -32.47
N THR A 28 45.31 21.42 -32.38
CA THR A 28 43.96 21.66 -31.85
C THR A 28 43.81 21.10 -30.43
N PRO A 29 43.56 21.94 -29.41
CA PRO A 29 43.37 21.44 -28.05
C PRO A 29 42.07 20.63 -27.94
N ASN A 30 42.20 19.30 -27.87
CA ASN A 30 41.07 18.41 -27.64
C ASN A 30 40.58 18.53 -26.19
N LEU A 31 39.33 18.99 -26.03
CA LEU A 31 38.72 19.24 -24.72
C LEU A 31 38.30 17.93 -24.02
N LYS A 32 38.05 16.87 -24.78
CA LYS A 32 37.61 15.55 -24.29
C LYS A 32 38.54 14.93 -23.23
N PRO A 33 39.86 14.75 -23.46
CA PRO A 33 40.75 14.18 -22.43
C PRO A 33 40.88 15.05 -21.17
N HIS A 34 40.73 16.38 -21.30
CA HIS A 34 40.74 17.29 -20.15
C HIS A 34 39.49 17.13 -19.28
N ILE A 35 38.33 16.94 -19.92
CA ILE A 35 37.08 16.62 -19.23
C ILE A 35 37.18 15.25 -18.55
N GLU A 36 37.68 14.22 -19.24
CA GLU A 36 37.81 12.87 -18.66
C GLU A 36 38.70 12.87 -17.42
N LYS A 37 39.86 13.54 -17.49
CA LYS A 37 40.76 13.73 -16.34
C LYS A 37 40.09 14.52 -15.20
N PHE A 38 39.27 15.52 -15.51
CA PHE A 38 38.51 16.25 -14.49
C PHE A 38 37.45 15.37 -13.81
N LEU A 39 36.77 14.51 -14.58
CA LEU A 39 35.78 13.56 -14.08
C LEU A 39 36.39 12.41 -13.26
N GLU A 40 37.67 12.08 -13.44
CA GLU A 40 38.39 11.18 -12.52
C GLU A 40 38.46 11.75 -11.09
N GLY A 41 38.42 13.08 -10.96
CA GLY A 41 38.44 13.80 -9.69
C GLY A 41 37.09 13.88 -8.95
N ILE A 42 35.99 13.32 -9.48
CA ILE A 42 34.63 13.46 -8.89
C ILE A 42 34.60 12.99 -7.43
N ARG A 43 35.38 11.96 -7.07
CA ARG A 43 35.49 11.44 -5.70
C ARG A 43 35.85 12.49 -4.66
N PHE A 44 36.55 13.55 -5.06
CA PHE A 44 37.02 14.62 -4.18
C PHE A 44 36.08 15.83 -4.17
N TRP A 45 35.02 15.85 -4.99
CA TRP A 45 34.07 16.95 -5.02
C TRP A 45 33.33 17.07 -3.68
N THR A 46 32.99 18.29 -3.31
CA THR A 46 32.11 18.58 -2.19
C THR A 46 30.66 18.17 -2.53
N TRP A 47 29.82 18.01 -1.51
CA TRP A 47 28.39 17.74 -1.71
C TRP A 47 27.72 18.84 -2.56
N SER A 48 28.06 20.10 -2.31
CA SER A 48 27.51 21.24 -3.07
C SER A 48 27.91 21.20 -4.55
N GLU A 49 29.16 20.87 -4.86
CA GLU A 49 29.66 20.76 -6.24
C GLU A 49 28.96 19.63 -7.01
N LEU A 50 28.72 18.51 -6.34
CA LEU A 50 28.01 17.37 -6.94
C LEU A 50 26.54 17.72 -7.24
N LEU A 51 25.85 18.38 -6.31
CA LEU A 51 24.48 18.83 -6.52
C LEU A 51 24.40 19.89 -7.63
N GLU A 52 25.37 20.79 -7.70
CA GLU A 52 25.42 21.81 -8.75
C GLU A 52 25.64 21.17 -10.12
N ALA A 53 26.59 20.24 -10.25
CA ALA A 53 26.79 19.49 -11.49
C ALA A 53 25.51 18.74 -11.92
N LEU A 54 24.83 18.12 -10.95
CA LEU A 54 23.57 17.41 -11.19
C LEU A 54 22.44 18.34 -11.65
N LYS A 55 22.34 19.57 -11.12
CA LYS A 55 21.38 20.59 -11.59
C LYS A 55 21.62 20.95 -13.05
N GLN A 56 22.88 21.17 -13.42
CA GLN A 56 23.26 21.58 -14.77
C GLN A 56 23.02 20.46 -15.79
N CYS A 57 23.12 19.21 -15.36
CA CYS A 57 22.77 18.05 -16.17
C CYS A 57 21.29 18.06 -16.59
N GLN A 58 20.36 18.56 -15.77
CA GLN A 58 18.92 18.45 -16.05
C GLN A 58 18.39 19.19 -17.29
N GLY A 59 19.22 19.98 -17.97
CA GLY A 59 18.89 20.63 -19.25
C GLY A 59 19.24 19.82 -20.51
N LEU A 60 19.92 18.67 -20.40
CA LEU A 60 20.74 18.12 -21.49
C LEU A 60 20.40 16.66 -21.90
N PHE A 61 19.23 16.14 -21.52
CA PHE A 61 18.83 14.73 -21.66
C PHE A 61 18.78 14.13 -23.09
N SER A 62 19.10 14.87 -24.15
CA SER A 62 18.94 14.42 -25.55
C SER A 62 20.18 13.77 -26.19
N PHE A 63 21.30 13.57 -25.47
CA PHE A 63 22.56 13.11 -26.10
C PHE A 63 23.16 11.84 -25.45
N LYS A 64 23.65 10.92 -26.28
CA LYS A 64 24.16 9.59 -25.87
C LYS A 64 25.46 9.65 -25.03
N GLY A 65 26.40 10.53 -25.38
CA GLY A 65 27.64 10.73 -24.61
C GLY A 65 27.43 11.43 -23.26
N TYR A 66 26.31 12.13 -23.10
CA TYR A 66 25.93 12.82 -21.86
C TYR A 66 25.43 11.82 -20.78
N LEU A 67 24.82 10.70 -21.19
CA LEU A 67 24.32 9.69 -20.26
C LEU A 67 25.42 9.10 -19.38
N ALA A 68 26.61 8.83 -19.93
CA ALA A 68 27.73 8.24 -19.20
C ALA A 68 28.31 9.15 -18.11
N ILE A 69 28.25 10.46 -18.31
CA ILE A 69 28.71 11.44 -17.31
C ILE A 69 27.68 11.60 -16.22
N LEU A 70 26.41 11.65 -16.61
CA LEU A 70 25.30 11.62 -15.67
C LEU A 70 25.34 10.34 -14.82
N ASP A 71 25.64 9.18 -15.41
CA ASP A 71 25.85 7.92 -14.67
C ASP A 71 26.94 8.10 -13.61
N ARG A 72 28.13 8.58 -14.01
CA ARG A 72 29.23 8.81 -13.06
C ARG A 72 28.85 9.77 -11.92
N ILE A 73 28.14 10.86 -12.21
CA ILE A 73 27.73 11.84 -11.19
C ILE A 73 26.70 11.20 -10.23
N VAL A 74 25.72 10.48 -10.77
CA VAL A 74 24.70 9.79 -9.96
C VAL A 74 25.34 8.68 -9.12
N ASP A 75 26.24 7.88 -9.68
CA ASP A 75 26.95 6.81 -8.96
C ASP A 75 27.70 7.37 -7.74
N HIS A 76 28.44 8.46 -7.90
CA HIS A 76 29.14 9.11 -6.79
C HIS A 76 28.20 9.78 -5.79
N LEU A 77 27.03 10.26 -6.23
CA LEU A 77 25.98 10.76 -5.34
C LEU A 77 25.46 9.63 -4.45
N ILE A 78 25.12 8.50 -5.06
CA ILE A 78 24.55 7.34 -4.39
C ILE A 78 25.60 6.69 -3.46
N GLU A 79 26.84 6.52 -3.89
CA GLU A 79 27.93 6.03 -3.04
C GLU A 79 28.11 6.90 -1.79
N ARG A 80 27.99 8.22 -1.95
CA ARG A 80 28.11 9.17 -0.84
C ARG A 80 26.90 9.15 0.10
N LEU A 81 25.70 8.92 -0.43
CA LEU A 81 24.48 8.73 0.36
C LEU A 81 24.50 7.41 1.15
N ALA A 82 25.12 6.37 0.60
CA ALA A 82 25.24 5.06 1.23
C ALA A 82 26.29 5.05 2.36
N SER A 83 27.22 6.02 2.35
CA SER A 83 28.30 6.07 3.32
C SER A 83 27.80 6.50 4.71
N PRO A 84 27.93 5.66 5.75
CA PRO A 84 27.41 5.91 7.10
C PRO A 84 28.12 7.06 7.85
N GLY A 85 29.15 7.67 7.25
CA GLY A 85 29.97 8.71 7.88
C GLY A 85 29.45 10.15 7.75
N ILE A 86 28.39 10.41 6.96
CA ILE A 86 27.91 11.78 6.72
C ILE A 86 26.67 12.06 7.57
N THR A 87 26.88 12.37 8.84
CA THR A 87 25.92 13.21 9.57
C THR A 87 25.97 14.59 8.92
N SER A 88 24.94 14.95 8.15
CA SER A 88 24.67 16.29 7.59
C SER A 88 25.90 17.17 7.27
N PRO A 89 26.16 17.53 6.00
CA PRO A 89 27.22 18.48 5.64
C PRO A 89 27.15 19.83 6.38
N ASN A 90 26.03 20.13 7.05
CA ASN A 90 25.74 21.39 7.73
C ASN A 90 26.13 21.39 9.22
N THR A 91 26.69 20.31 9.78
CA THR A 91 27.02 20.28 11.23
C THR A 91 28.28 21.06 11.61
N CYS A 92 28.89 21.77 10.68
CA CYS A 92 30.12 22.55 10.89
C CYS A 92 29.92 24.06 10.68
N SER A 93 28.91 24.70 11.27
CA SER A 93 29.01 26.09 11.77
C SER A 93 27.69 26.58 12.36
N SER A 94 27.57 26.60 13.69
CA SER A 94 27.04 27.76 14.43
C SER A 94 27.06 27.49 15.93
N ASN A 95 28.18 27.84 16.56
CA ASN A 95 28.11 28.35 17.92
C ASN A 95 27.49 29.75 17.85
N ARG A 96 26.20 29.89 18.20
CA ARG A 96 25.71 31.04 18.96
C ARG A 96 24.37 30.76 19.65
N SER A 97 24.49 30.55 20.96
CA SER A 97 23.61 30.95 22.07
C SER A 97 22.24 31.58 21.78
N SER A 98 21.23 31.10 22.55
CA SER A 98 20.02 31.79 23.05
C SER A 98 19.06 32.36 21.99
N PHE A 99 17.77 32.05 21.96
CA PHE A 99 16.82 32.12 23.08
C PHE A 99 15.70 31.09 22.95
N GLN A 100 15.37 30.49 24.07
CA GLN A 100 14.12 29.80 24.32
C GLN A 100 12.98 30.81 24.32
N PHE A 101 12.05 30.68 23.38
CA PHE A 101 10.70 31.21 23.50
C PHE A 101 9.72 30.10 23.21
N SER A 102 9.17 29.53 24.28
CA SER A 102 7.88 28.86 24.25
C SER A 102 6.81 29.92 23.94
N CYS A 103 6.04 29.70 22.90
CA CYS A 103 4.70 30.26 22.74
C CYS A 103 3.83 29.17 22.10
N ASP A 104 2.90 28.64 22.90
CA ASP A 104 1.76 27.87 22.42
C ASP A 104 0.93 28.75 21.49
N THR A 105 0.80 28.36 20.22
CA THR A 105 -0.40 28.62 19.43
C THR A 105 -0.50 27.55 18.34
N SER A 106 -1.66 26.90 18.28
CA SER A 106 -2.00 25.85 17.32
C SER A 106 -1.84 26.31 15.88
N SER A 107 -0.92 25.69 15.14
CA SER A 107 -0.98 25.61 13.68
C SER A 107 -0.23 24.38 13.19
N ASN A 108 -0.96 23.52 12.46
CA ASN A 108 -0.46 22.38 11.70
C ASN A 108 0.79 22.75 10.90
N ASN A 109 1.94 22.15 11.26
CA ASN A 109 3.09 21.92 10.38
C ASN A 109 4.05 20.93 11.06
N SER A 110 3.57 19.69 11.26
CA SER A 110 4.39 18.61 11.82
C SER A 110 5.37 17.98 10.81
N TRP A 111 5.46 18.50 9.58
CA TRP A 111 6.37 17.98 8.55
C TRP A 111 7.82 18.42 8.72
N ARG A 112 8.10 19.42 9.56
CA ARG A 112 9.41 20.09 9.56
C ARG A 112 10.41 19.62 10.63
N ASN A 113 10.10 18.61 11.46
CA ASN A 113 10.93 18.35 12.64
C ASN A 113 11.42 16.92 12.90
N ASN A 114 11.42 16.04 11.90
CA ASN A 114 11.99 14.70 12.05
C ASN A 114 13.07 14.42 11.00
N CYS A 115 14.11 15.26 10.95
CA CYS A 115 15.34 14.90 10.24
C CYS A 115 16.08 13.81 11.03
N SER A 116 15.69 12.56 10.85
CA SER A 116 16.48 11.41 11.28
C SER A 116 17.76 11.34 10.42
N GLY A 117 18.81 10.69 10.93
CA GLY A 117 20.09 10.55 10.23
C GLY A 117 19.99 9.94 8.82
N ALA A 118 18.89 9.27 8.45
CA ALA A 118 18.68 8.71 7.12
C ALA A 118 17.97 9.65 6.12
N THR A 119 17.42 10.79 6.57
CA THR A 119 16.55 11.68 5.75
C THR A 119 17.14 13.08 5.48
N TRP A 120 18.37 13.34 5.95
CA TRP A 120 19.03 14.66 5.85
C TRP A 120 19.15 15.19 4.42
N TRP A 121 19.19 14.31 3.43
CA TRP A 121 19.40 14.65 2.02
C TRP A 121 18.10 14.91 1.24
N PHE A 122 16.93 14.67 1.83
CA PHE A 122 15.65 14.75 1.11
C PHE A 122 15.44 16.12 0.49
N GLU A 123 15.58 17.18 1.30
CA GLU A 123 15.41 18.58 0.85
C GLU A 123 16.41 18.96 -0.25
N HIS A 124 17.60 18.37 -0.19
CA HIS A 124 18.67 18.65 -1.13
C HIS A 124 18.39 18.05 -2.51
N LEU A 125 17.53 17.03 -2.63
CA LEU A 125 17.20 16.37 -3.90
C LEU A 125 15.78 16.69 -4.41
N LEU A 126 15.07 17.66 -3.81
CA LEU A 126 13.74 18.07 -4.30
C LEU A 126 13.78 18.82 -5.65
N PHE A 127 14.97 19.27 -6.08
CA PHE A 127 15.14 19.95 -7.37
C PHE A 127 15.18 18.98 -8.58
N LEU A 128 15.15 17.66 -8.36
CA LEU A 128 15.21 16.67 -9.43
C LEU A 128 13.96 16.75 -10.31
N LYS A 129 14.11 16.83 -11.63
CA LYS A 129 13.03 16.58 -12.59
C LYS A 129 12.70 15.08 -12.65
N ILE A 130 11.51 14.78 -13.16
CA ILE A 130 10.94 13.43 -13.23
C ILE A 130 11.87 12.41 -13.90
N ASP A 131 12.51 12.75 -15.02
CA ASP A 131 13.42 11.84 -15.73
C ASP A 131 14.68 11.52 -14.91
N LEU A 132 15.19 12.51 -14.18
CA LEU A 132 16.35 12.32 -13.32
C LEU A 132 15.99 11.55 -12.06
N LEU A 133 14.80 11.79 -11.51
CA LEU A 133 14.29 11.04 -10.37
C LEU A 133 14.27 9.55 -10.68
N ASP A 134 13.69 9.14 -11.81
CA ASP A 134 13.64 7.72 -12.21
C ASP A 134 15.04 7.10 -12.25
N LYS A 135 16.00 7.80 -12.87
CA LYS A 135 17.40 7.36 -12.92
C LYS A 135 18.04 7.23 -11.53
N VAL A 136 17.92 8.26 -10.70
CA VAL A 136 18.50 8.28 -9.34
C VAL A 136 17.93 7.13 -8.50
N ILE A 137 16.61 6.89 -8.54
CA ILE A 137 15.98 5.81 -7.78
C ILE A 137 16.43 4.44 -8.29
N ARG A 138 16.51 4.22 -9.61
CA ARG A 138 17.02 2.96 -10.16
C ARG A 138 18.47 2.69 -9.77
N THR A 139 19.32 3.72 -9.75
CA THR A 139 20.69 3.59 -9.26
C THR A 139 20.74 3.34 -7.76
N MET A 140 19.88 3.96 -6.95
CA MET A 140 19.75 3.62 -5.52
C MET A 140 19.43 2.13 -5.32
N LEU A 141 18.51 1.59 -6.12
CA LEU A 141 18.15 0.17 -6.07
C LEU A 141 19.29 -0.75 -6.51
N SER A 142 20.11 -0.36 -7.49
CA SER A 142 21.29 -1.17 -7.86
C SER A 142 22.39 -1.17 -6.79
N TYR A 143 22.36 -0.20 -5.87
CA TYR A 143 23.25 -0.12 -4.69
C TYR A 143 22.62 -0.71 -3.41
N ASP A 144 21.49 -1.41 -3.51
CA ASP A 144 20.79 -2.05 -2.38
C ASP A 144 20.42 -1.06 -1.25
N PHE A 145 19.98 0.15 -1.64
CA PHE A 145 19.47 1.13 -0.68
C PHE A 145 18.21 0.62 0.01
N ASP A 146 18.03 1.00 1.28
CA ASP A 146 16.82 0.68 2.03
C ASP A 146 15.57 1.20 1.31
N HIS A 147 14.74 0.26 0.85
CA HIS A 147 13.46 0.52 0.18
C HIS A 147 12.51 1.37 1.04
N GLY A 148 12.60 1.27 2.37
CA GLY A 148 11.83 2.11 3.29
C GLY A 148 12.25 3.58 3.24
N VAL A 149 13.55 3.88 3.10
CA VAL A 149 14.04 5.25 2.93
C VAL A 149 13.68 5.78 1.54
N ILE A 150 13.82 4.96 0.49
CA ILE A 150 13.44 5.33 -0.87
C ILE A 150 11.95 5.67 -0.96
N SER A 151 11.07 4.83 -0.39
CA SER A 151 9.62 5.07 -0.42
C SER A 151 9.26 6.38 0.28
N ARG A 152 9.85 6.67 1.44
CA ARG A 152 9.67 7.94 2.17
C ARG A 152 10.14 9.14 1.35
N PHE A 153 11.28 9.01 0.67
CA PHE A 153 11.77 10.06 -0.23
C PHE A 153 10.80 10.30 -1.38
N LEU A 154 10.30 9.24 -2.03
CA LEU A 154 9.32 9.33 -3.12
C LEU A 154 8.04 10.06 -2.69
N PHE A 155 7.50 9.76 -1.51
CA PHE A 155 6.34 10.48 -0.97
C PHE A 155 6.66 11.94 -0.62
N CYS A 156 7.85 12.22 -0.08
CA CYS A 156 8.31 13.59 0.19
C CYS A 156 8.44 14.40 -1.11
N TYR A 157 9.05 13.80 -2.14
CA TYR A 157 9.20 14.36 -3.47
C TYR A 157 7.83 14.63 -4.13
N HIS A 158 6.92 13.65 -4.05
CA HIS A 158 5.56 13.78 -4.59
C HIS A 158 4.81 14.95 -3.95
N ASN A 159 4.80 15.01 -2.62
CA ASN A 159 4.08 16.05 -1.87
C ASN A 159 4.63 17.45 -2.14
N SER A 160 5.96 17.60 -2.21
CA SER A 160 6.60 18.89 -2.48
C SER A 160 6.38 19.34 -3.92
N THR A 161 6.54 18.45 -4.89
CA THR A 161 6.35 18.76 -6.32
C THR A 161 4.89 19.04 -6.66
N CYS A 162 3.94 18.37 -6.00
CA CYS A 162 2.52 18.61 -6.22
C CYS A 162 2.02 19.92 -5.58
N LEU A 163 2.77 20.51 -4.64
CA LEU A 163 2.36 21.75 -3.99
C LEU A 163 2.46 22.92 -4.96
N GLY A 164 1.32 23.49 -5.35
CA GLY A 164 1.26 24.64 -6.28
C GLY A 164 1.43 24.31 -7.77
N ALA A 165 1.75 23.06 -8.14
CA ALA A 165 1.92 22.66 -9.54
C ALA A 165 0.61 22.58 -10.34
N ALA A 166 0.75 22.69 -11.67
CA ALA A 166 -0.35 22.51 -12.61
C ALA A 166 -0.86 21.06 -12.61
N GLN A 167 -2.12 20.85 -13.02
CA GLN A 167 -2.74 19.51 -12.99
C GLN A 167 -1.99 18.50 -13.88
N VAL A 168 -1.46 18.92 -15.03
CA VAL A 168 -0.72 18.04 -15.96
C VAL A 168 0.57 17.53 -15.30
N GLU A 169 1.33 18.41 -14.67
CA GLU A 169 2.55 18.07 -13.94
C GLU A 169 2.26 17.11 -12.79
N LYS A 170 1.21 17.39 -12.00
CA LYS A 170 0.78 16.51 -10.90
C LYS A 170 0.49 15.09 -11.39
N VAL A 171 -0.22 14.96 -12.52
CA VAL A 171 -0.54 13.65 -13.11
C VAL A 171 0.74 12.93 -13.55
N GLN A 172 1.68 13.63 -14.19
CA GLN A 172 2.94 13.03 -14.63
C GLN A 172 3.81 12.59 -13.46
N THR A 173 3.99 13.46 -12.46
CA THR A 173 4.76 13.15 -11.24
C THR A 173 4.15 11.99 -10.48
N THR A 174 2.83 11.99 -10.30
CA THR A 174 2.12 10.89 -9.62
C THR A 174 2.33 9.58 -10.36
N LYS A 175 2.26 9.56 -11.69
CA LYS A 175 2.48 8.36 -12.49
C LYS A 175 3.88 7.77 -12.28
N VAL A 176 4.93 8.60 -12.38
CA VAL A 176 6.31 8.13 -12.22
C VAL A 176 6.59 7.67 -10.79
N VAL A 177 6.07 8.38 -9.78
CA VAL A 177 6.19 7.94 -8.38
C VAL A 177 5.54 6.57 -8.18
N ILE A 178 4.37 6.31 -8.76
CA ILE A 178 3.74 4.98 -8.71
C ILE A 178 4.65 3.95 -9.37
N ASP A 179 5.12 4.20 -10.59
CA ASP A 179 5.97 3.26 -11.33
C ASP A 179 7.28 2.94 -10.58
N LEU A 180 7.84 3.90 -9.82
CA LEU A 180 9.01 3.69 -8.96
C LEU A 180 8.69 2.95 -7.67
N LEU A 181 7.54 3.21 -7.03
CA LEU A 181 7.09 2.47 -5.85
C LEU A 181 6.88 0.98 -6.15
N PHE A 182 6.50 0.64 -7.39
CA PHE A 182 6.38 -0.75 -7.85
C PHE A 182 7.70 -1.53 -7.90
N LEU A 183 8.84 -0.83 -7.88
CA LEU A 183 10.16 -1.46 -7.88
C LEU A 183 10.63 -1.79 -6.45
N LEU A 184 9.93 -1.31 -5.42
CA LEU A 184 10.31 -1.45 -4.03
C LEU A 184 9.69 -2.69 -3.38
N ASP A 185 10.21 -3.08 -2.23
CA ASP A 185 9.57 -4.09 -1.38
C ASP A 185 8.31 -3.49 -0.75
N LEU A 186 7.16 -4.10 -1.06
CA LEU A 186 5.83 -3.69 -0.57
C LEU A 186 5.80 -3.54 0.94
N ARG A 187 6.53 -4.39 1.69
CA ARG A 187 6.52 -4.37 3.16
C ARG A 187 7.20 -3.14 3.75
N SER A 188 8.06 -2.47 2.98
CA SER A 188 8.74 -1.24 3.38
C SER A 188 7.91 0.03 3.11
N ILE A 189 6.84 -0.08 2.33
CA ILE A 189 6.03 1.07 1.91
C ILE A 189 4.97 1.36 2.97
N SER A 190 4.84 2.62 3.35
CA SER A 190 3.79 3.08 4.27
C SER A 190 2.40 2.92 3.66
N CYS A 191 1.58 2.08 4.27
CA CYS A 191 0.19 1.87 3.88
C CYS A 191 -0.61 3.20 3.87
N LYS A 192 -0.41 4.03 4.90
CA LYS A 192 -1.05 5.35 5.00
C LYS A 192 -0.75 6.22 3.79
N ASP A 193 0.51 6.23 3.35
CA ASP A 193 0.94 7.08 2.25
C ASP A 193 0.45 6.55 0.89
N LEU A 194 0.33 5.22 0.72
CA LEU A 194 -0.33 4.64 -0.45
C LEU A 194 -1.82 5.00 -0.55
N PHE A 195 -2.56 4.96 0.56
CA PHE A 195 -3.96 5.40 0.58
C PHE A 195 -4.10 6.89 0.27
N ASN A 196 -3.20 7.73 0.80
CA ASN A 196 -3.16 9.16 0.46
C ASN A 196 -2.85 9.37 -1.03
N LEU A 197 -1.89 8.63 -1.58
CA LEU A 197 -1.55 8.68 -3.01
C LEU A 197 -2.75 8.25 -3.88
N ASN A 198 -3.48 7.21 -3.48
CA ASN A 198 -4.70 6.80 -4.17
C ASN A 198 -5.77 7.91 -4.17
N ARG A 199 -5.99 8.56 -3.02
CA ARG A 199 -6.91 9.70 -2.90
C ARG A 199 -6.53 10.84 -3.85
N ILE A 200 -5.24 11.15 -3.93
CA ILE A 200 -4.73 12.17 -4.84
C ILE A 200 -4.96 11.73 -6.29
N ALA A 201 -4.64 10.50 -6.66
CA ALA A 201 -4.82 9.98 -8.02
C ALA A 201 -6.29 9.99 -8.48
N VAL A 202 -7.22 9.62 -7.59
CA VAL A 202 -8.67 9.70 -7.85
C VAL A 202 -9.11 11.16 -8.03
N THR A 203 -8.66 12.07 -7.15
CA THR A 203 -8.97 13.51 -7.24
C THR A 203 -8.44 14.13 -8.53
N LEU A 204 -7.27 13.70 -8.99
CA LEU A 204 -6.66 14.12 -10.25
C LEU A 204 -7.32 13.49 -11.49
N LYS A 205 -8.32 12.62 -11.32
CA LYS A 205 -9.01 11.88 -12.39
C LYS A 205 -8.02 11.10 -13.28
N MET A 206 -7.05 10.44 -12.64
CA MET A 206 -6.07 9.64 -13.37
C MET A 206 -6.69 8.43 -14.08
N SER A 207 -5.98 7.91 -15.09
CA SER A 207 -6.41 6.74 -15.85
C SER A 207 -6.63 5.51 -14.96
N ARG A 208 -7.56 4.63 -15.36
CA ARG A 208 -7.89 3.41 -14.61
C ARG A 208 -6.69 2.48 -14.43
N SER A 209 -5.77 2.43 -15.40
CA SER A 209 -4.54 1.63 -15.29
C SER A 209 -3.62 2.12 -14.17
N CYS A 210 -3.52 3.43 -13.95
CA CYS A 210 -2.76 4.01 -12.83
C CYS A 210 -3.43 3.72 -11.49
N ILE A 211 -4.77 3.85 -11.40
CA ILE A 211 -5.51 3.52 -10.18
C ILE A 211 -5.37 2.03 -9.84
N ASN A 212 -5.53 1.13 -10.82
CA ASN A 212 -5.35 -0.30 -10.62
C ASN A 212 -3.94 -0.64 -10.10
N LYS A 213 -2.91 0.08 -10.61
CA LYS A 213 -1.54 -0.04 -10.11
C LYS A 213 -1.44 0.32 -8.62
N ILE A 214 -1.98 1.45 -8.20
CA ILE A 214 -1.97 1.82 -6.77
C ILE A 214 -2.77 0.81 -5.94
N GLU A 215 -3.96 0.43 -6.41
CA GLU A 215 -4.81 -0.58 -5.76
C GLU A 215 -4.07 -1.91 -5.58
N SER A 216 -3.23 -2.33 -6.54
CA SER A 216 -2.41 -3.55 -6.40
C SER A 216 -1.25 -3.43 -5.42
N LEU A 217 -0.78 -2.21 -5.11
CA LEU A 217 0.16 -1.99 -4.00
C LEU A 217 -0.56 -2.03 -2.65
N ILE A 218 -1.80 -1.52 -2.59
CA ILE A 218 -2.60 -1.44 -1.36
C ILE A 218 -3.18 -2.78 -0.95
N GLY A 219 -3.74 -3.55 -1.89
CA GLY A 219 -4.47 -4.79 -1.60
C GLY A 219 -3.71 -5.76 -0.70
N PRO A 220 -2.42 -6.08 -0.97
CA PRO A 220 -1.61 -6.95 -0.12
C PRO A 220 -1.38 -6.44 1.31
N LEU A 221 -1.61 -5.15 1.57
CA LEU A 221 -1.37 -4.49 2.87
C LEU A 221 -2.67 -4.29 3.68
N LEU A 222 -3.80 -4.86 3.22
CA LEU A 222 -5.09 -4.70 3.91
C LEU A 222 -5.08 -5.21 5.35
N ASP A 223 -4.28 -6.24 5.66
CA ASP A 223 -4.16 -6.73 7.03
C ASP A 223 -3.56 -5.68 7.96
N GLN A 224 -2.74 -4.77 7.44
CA GLN A 224 -2.08 -3.67 8.16
C GLN A 224 -2.89 -2.37 8.18
N THR A 225 -4.08 -2.37 7.59
CA THR A 225 -4.90 -1.18 7.37
C THR A 225 -5.91 -0.96 8.49
N THR A 226 -6.26 0.31 8.76
CA THR A 226 -7.38 0.69 9.62
C THR A 226 -8.60 1.10 8.79
N VAL A 227 -9.80 0.95 9.35
CA VAL A 227 -11.06 1.31 8.68
C VAL A 227 -11.07 2.73 8.15
N ASP A 228 -10.41 3.68 8.83
CA ASP A 228 -10.34 5.09 8.43
C ASP A 228 -9.80 5.30 7.01
N TYR A 229 -8.89 4.44 6.55
CA TYR A 229 -8.31 4.55 5.21
C TYR A 229 -9.24 4.02 4.11
N LEU A 230 -10.21 3.17 4.47
CA LEU A 230 -11.21 2.63 3.54
C LEU A 230 -12.37 3.60 3.29
N LEU A 231 -12.58 4.57 4.19
CA LEU A 231 -13.65 5.56 4.12
C LEU A 231 -13.37 6.65 3.08
N LEU A 232 -13.23 6.23 1.81
CA LEU A 232 -13.08 7.13 0.67
C LEU A 232 -14.45 7.62 0.20
N PRO A 233 -14.64 8.93 0.00
CA PRO A 233 -15.89 9.45 -0.55
C PRO A 233 -16.21 8.83 -1.89
N SER A 234 -17.50 8.57 -2.13
CA SER A 234 -17.96 8.01 -3.40
C SER A 234 -17.60 8.91 -4.59
N PRO A 235 -17.29 8.35 -5.76
CA PRO A 235 -17.05 9.13 -6.97
C PRO A 235 -18.25 10.02 -7.34
N HIS A 236 -17.99 11.10 -8.08
CA HIS A 236 -19.03 12.05 -8.45
C HIS A 236 -20.14 11.37 -9.26
N GLY A 237 -21.40 11.57 -8.87
CA GLY A 237 -22.57 11.00 -9.53
C GLY A 237 -23.10 9.69 -8.91
N ARG A 238 -22.55 9.27 -7.77
CA ARG A 238 -23.17 8.27 -6.89
C ARG A 238 -23.71 8.94 -5.64
N ASP A 239 -24.85 8.45 -5.17
CA ASP A 239 -25.52 8.97 -3.98
C ASP A 239 -25.01 8.33 -2.68
N THR A 240 -24.22 7.25 -2.77
CA THR A 240 -23.59 6.63 -1.60
C THR A 240 -22.54 7.54 -0.99
N VAL A 241 -22.36 7.47 0.33
CA VAL A 241 -21.37 8.29 1.03
C VAL A 241 -19.95 7.83 0.71
N TYR A 242 -19.73 6.51 0.68
CA TYR A 242 -18.42 5.90 0.49
C TYR A 242 -18.33 5.06 -0.80
N ASP A 243 -17.10 4.91 -1.33
CA ASP A 243 -16.79 4.06 -2.48
C ASP A 243 -16.69 2.58 -2.06
N VAL A 244 -17.83 1.89 -2.06
CA VAL A 244 -17.91 0.45 -1.76
C VAL A 244 -17.18 -0.40 -2.79
N ASP A 245 -17.23 -0.01 -4.07
CA ASP A 245 -16.56 -0.76 -5.14
C ASP A 245 -15.04 -0.74 -4.96
N PHE A 246 -14.47 0.36 -4.48
CA PHE A 246 -13.05 0.44 -4.14
C PHE A 246 -12.66 -0.60 -3.10
N VAL A 247 -13.43 -0.73 -2.02
CA VAL A 247 -13.16 -1.72 -0.97
C VAL A 247 -13.29 -3.15 -1.51
N LEU A 248 -14.33 -3.44 -2.29
CA LEU A 248 -14.51 -4.75 -2.91
C LEU A 248 -13.34 -5.11 -3.84
N ARG A 249 -12.81 -4.15 -4.62
CA ARG A 249 -11.62 -4.35 -5.45
C ARG A 249 -10.37 -4.61 -4.63
N LEU A 250 -10.15 -3.88 -3.54
CA LEU A 250 -9.01 -4.13 -2.66
C LEU A 250 -9.06 -5.53 -2.03
N ILE A 251 -10.24 -5.97 -1.59
CA ILE A 251 -10.41 -7.33 -1.04
C ILE A 251 -10.16 -8.37 -2.13
N HIS A 252 -10.65 -8.16 -3.35
CA HIS A 252 -10.35 -9.03 -4.48
C HIS A 252 -8.84 -9.12 -4.73
N ILE A 253 -8.12 -7.99 -4.74
CA ILE A 253 -6.66 -7.97 -4.88
C ILE A 253 -5.97 -8.65 -3.70
N PHE A 254 -6.47 -8.51 -2.48
CA PHE A 254 -5.89 -9.19 -1.31
C PHE A 254 -5.94 -10.72 -1.45
N PHE A 255 -6.99 -11.28 -2.05
CA PHE A 255 -7.08 -12.71 -2.32
C PHE A 255 -6.32 -13.18 -3.57
N PHE A 256 -6.34 -12.40 -4.66
CA PHE A 256 -5.86 -12.85 -5.98
C PHE A 256 -4.62 -12.13 -6.51
N GLY A 257 -4.17 -11.08 -5.83
CA GLY A 257 -3.10 -10.19 -6.28
C GLY A 257 -1.70 -10.79 -6.24
N GLY A 258 -1.56 -12.07 -5.88
CA GLY A 258 -0.34 -12.86 -6.05
C GLY A 258 0.89 -12.28 -5.35
N SER A 259 1.13 -12.65 -4.09
CA SER A 259 2.48 -12.53 -3.50
C SER A 259 2.67 -13.21 -2.14
N PHE A 260 1.62 -13.60 -1.42
CA PHE A 260 1.77 -14.19 -0.08
C PHE A 260 0.82 -15.36 0.17
N GLU A 261 1.34 -16.39 0.84
CA GLU A 261 0.51 -17.36 1.55
C GLU A 261 -0.28 -16.59 2.61
N LEU A 262 -1.59 -16.45 2.39
CA LEU A 262 -2.48 -15.74 3.29
C LEU A 262 -2.51 -16.48 4.64
N THR A 263 -1.90 -15.89 5.66
CA THR A 263 -1.94 -16.50 6.99
C THR A 263 -3.34 -16.34 7.59
N SER A 264 -3.77 -17.30 8.41
CA SER A 264 -5.04 -17.22 9.14
C SER A 264 -5.16 -15.90 9.93
N ASN A 265 -4.06 -15.42 10.51
CA ASN A 265 -4.03 -14.17 11.26
C ASN A 265 -4.27 -12.93 10.38
N GLN A 266 -3.68 -12.88 9.18
CA GLN A 266 -3.93 -11.77 8.25
C GLN A 266 -5.39 -11.73 7.82
N LEU A 267 -5.96 -12.89 7.48
CA LEU A 267 -7.36 -13.00 7.09
C LEU A 267 -8.30 -12.55 8.22
N LYS A 268 -8.02 -12.92 9.48
CA LYS A 268 -8.78 -12.46 10.65
C LYS A 268 -8.70 -10.94 10.86
N ARG A 269 -7.53 -10.34 10.65
CA ARG A 269 -7.35 -8.88 10.74
C ARG A 269 -8.17 -8.15 9.68
N VAL A 270 -8.15 -8.63 8.43
CA VAL A 270 -8.96 -8.09 7.34
C VAL A 270 -10.45 -8.27 7.62
N ALA A 271 -10.87 -9.42 8.17
CA ALA A 271 -12.26 -9.63 8.56
C ALA A 271 -12.74 -8.64 9.62
N LYS A 272 -11.94 -8.43 10.67
CA LYS A 272 -12.27 -7.43 11.69
C LYS A 272 -12.35 -6.02 11.11
N MET A 273 -11.44 -5.66 10.21
CA MET A 273 -11.48 -4.37 9.51
C MET A 273 -12.74 -4.22 8.64
N MET A 274 -13.11 -5.28 7.90
CA MET A 274 -14.33 -5.29 7.08
C MET A 274 -15.61 -5.23 7.92
N ASP A 275 -15.66 -5.88 9.07
CA ASP A 275 -16.82 -5.80 9.96
C ASP A 275 -16.99 -4.39 10.52
N LEU A 276 -15.91 -3.68 10.81
CA LEU A 276 -15.95 -2.25 11.17
C LEU A 276 -16.41 -1.38 10.00
N PHE A 277 -15.92 -1.66 8.79
CA PHE A 277 -16.37 -0.94 7.59
C PHE A 277 -17.87 -1.15 7.33
N LEU A 278 -18.38 -2.37 7.51
CA LEU A 278 -19.80 -2.69 7.40
C LEU A 278 -20.66 -1.87 8.38
N VAL A 279 -20.21 -1.71 9.62
CA VAL A 279 -20.89 -0.88 10.62
C VAL A 279 -20.92 0.60 10.20
N GLU A 280 -19.88 1.10 9.53
CA GLU A 280 -19.82 2.48 9.02
C GLU A 280 -20.73 2.70 7.80
N VAL A 281 -20.85 1.74 6.89
CA VAL A 281 -21.66 1.92 5.66
C VAL A 281 -23.13 1.53 5.84
N ALA A 282 -23.46 0.68 6.81
CA ALA A 282 -24.83 0.22 7.04
C ALA A 282 -25.88 1.35 7.28
N PRO A 283 -25.54 2.48 7.93
CA PRO A 283 -26.46 3.60 8.11
C PRO A 283 -26.74 4.43 6.84
N ASP A 284 -26.00 4.21 5.74
CA ASP A 284 -26.16 4.97 4.50
C ASP A 284 -27.46 4.58 3.77
N PRO A 285 -28.47 5.47 3.64
CA PRO A 285 -29.75 5.16 3.00
C PRO A 285 -29.64 4.97 1.49
N HIS A 286 -28.52 5.34 0.88
CA HIS A 286 -28.27 5.19 -0.56
C HIS A 286 -27.52 3.89 -0.90
N LEU A 287 -27.08 3.13 0.11
CA LEU A 287 -26.36 1.87 -0.09
C LEU A 287 -27.30 0.78 -0.60
N LYS A 288 -27.08 0.31 -1.83
CA LYS A 288 -28.01 -0.64 -2.46
C LYS A 288 -27.93 -2.02 -1.83
N PRO A 289 -29.02 -2.81 -1.87
CA PRO A 289 -29.05 -4.16 -1.28
C PRO A 289 -27.98 -5.07 -1.87
N CYS A 290 -27.78 -5.02 -3.19
CA CYS A 290 -26.75 -5.80 -3.87
C CYS A 290 -25.31 -5.42 -3.46
N GLU A 291 -25.05 -4.14 -3.15
CA GLU A 291 -23.74 -3.68 -2.71
C GLU A 291 -23.47 -4.13 -1.26
N PHE A 292 -24.48 -4.04 -0.39
CA PHE A 292 -24.40 -4.57 0.97
C PHE A 292 -24.22 -6.09 0.98
N GLU A 293 -24.98 -6.82 0.16
CA GLU A 293 -24.84 -8.27 -0.04
C GLU A 293 -23.43 -8.65 -0.51
N ALA A 294 -22.85 -7.90 -1.44
CA ALA A 294 -21.48 -8.13 -1.87
C ALA A 294 -20.48 -7.96 -0.72
N LEU A 295 -20.63 -6.92 0.12
CA LEU A 295 -19.75 -6.68 1.26
C LEU A 295 -19.84 -7.77 2.32
N ILE A 296 -21.04 -8.24 2.65
CA ILE A 296 -21.21 -9.27 3.69
C ILE A 296 -20.72 -10.66 3.22
N THR A 297 -20.73 -10.91 1.91
CA THR A 297 -20.33 -12.20 1.31
C THR A 297 -18.87 -12.27 0.86
N VAL A 298 -18.16 -11.14 0.78
CA VAL A 298 -16.79 -11.07 0.22
C VAL A 298 -15.75 -11.86 1.03
N LEU A 299 -16.00 -12.08 2.33
CA LEU A 299 -15.12 -12.84 3.21
C LEU A 299 -15.77 -14.14 3.71
N PRO A 300 -15.00 -15.25 3.79
CA PRO A 300 -15.51 -16.49 4.35
C PRO A 300 -15.91 -16.35 5.81
N ASP A 301 -16.87 -17.18 6.24
CA ASP A 301 -17.23 -17.33 7.65
C ASP A 301 -16.01 -17.74 8.49
N THR A 302 -15.12 -18.59 7.98
CA THR A 302 -13.91 -19.04 8.69
C THR A 302 -12.94 -17.91 9.05
N ALA A 303 -13.01 -16.76 8.36
CA ALA A 303 -12.22 -15.58 8.68
C ALA A 303 -12.69 -14.87 9.96
N ARG A 304 -13.95 -15.07 10.36
CA ARG A 304 -14.59 -14.38 11.49
C ARG A 304 -14.62 -15.27 12.72
N GLU A 305 -14.07 -14.75 13.81
CA GLU A 305 -14.15 -15.38 15.14
C GLU A 305 -15.45 -15.04 15.87
N SER A 306 -16.04 -13.88 15.56
CA SER A 306 -17.31 -13.41 16.11
C SER A 306 -18.14 -12.74 15.02
N HIS A 307 -19.45 -12.87 15.11
CA HIS A 307 -20.41 -12.22 14.21
C HIS A 307 -21.10 -11.02 14.86
N ASP A 308 -20.59 -10.52 16.00
CA ASP A 308 -21.26 -9.48 16.77
C ASP A 308 -21.36 -8.16 15.98
N GLN A 309 -20.23 -7.65 15.48
CA GLN A 309 -20.20 -6.43 14.66
C GLN A 309 -20.95 -6.61 13.34
N PHE A 310 -20.84 -7.82 12.77
CA PHE A 310 -21.53 -8.20 11.56
C PHE A 310 -23.06 -8.14 11.71
N TYR A 311 -23.59 -8.67 12.83
CA TYR A 311 -25.00 -8.56 13.17
C TYR A 311 -25.43 -7.11 13.42
N LEU A 312 -24.62 -6.31 14.11
CA LEU A 312 -24.94 -4.89 14.34
C LEU A 312 -25.06 -4.11 13.02
N ALA A 313 -24.15 -4.36 12.07
CA ALA A 313 -24.23 -3.78 10.74
C ALA A 313 -25.51 -4.21 10.00
N MET A 314 -25.85 -5.51 10.02
CA MET A 314 -27.09 -6.00 9.40
C MET A 314 -28.34 -5.41 10.03
N ASP A 315 -28.43 -5.40 11.37
CA ASP A 315 -29.56 -4.83 12.10
C ASP A 315 -29.74 -3.34 11.76
N MET A 316 -28.65 -2.59 11.70
CA MET A 316 -28.66 -1.19 11.28
C MET A 316 -29.13 -1.02 9.83
N TYR A 317 -28.56 -1.80 8.90
CA TYR A 317 -28.90 -1.74 7.49
C TYR A 317 -30.39 -1.99 7.25
N LEU A 318 -30.94 -3.04 7.86
CA LEU A 318 -32.37 -3.39 7.72
C LEU A 318 -33.29 -2.32 8.32
N LYS A 319 -32.86 -1.64 9.39
CA LYS A 319 -33.62 -0.53 10.00
C LYS A 319 -33.67 0.70 9.09
N VAL A 320 -32.57 1.03 8.44
CA VAL A 320 -32.49 2.17 7.50
C VAL A 320 -33.23 1.83 6.20
N HIS A 321 -33.18 0.58 5.74
CA HIS A 321 -33.76 0.12 4.48
C HIS A 321 -35.09 -0.62 4.68
N ALA A 322 -36.08 0.05 5.28
CA ALA A 322 -37.39 -0.55 5.55
C ALA A 322 -38.15 -1.03 4.30
N GLY A 323 -37.79 -0.53 3.11
CA GLY A 323 -38.39 -0.88 1.82
C GLY A 323 -37.89 -2.19 1.18
N LEU A 324 -36.97 -2.91 1.82
CA LEU A 324 -36.46 -4.20 1.32
C LEU A 324 -37.56 -5.24 1.15
N SER A 325 -37.48 -6.03 0.08
CA SER A 325 -38.32 -7.21 -0.11
C SER A 325 -37.93 -8.32 0.87
N GLU A 326 -38.88 -9.21 1.19
CA GLU A 326 -38.59 -10.36 2.07
C GLU A 326 -37.48 -11.26 1.52
N LYS A 327 -37.36 -11.38 0.19
CA LYS A 327 -36.27 -12.12 -0.44
C LYS A 327 -34.90 -11.51 -0.15
N GLU A 328 -34.77 -10.18 -0.26
CA GLU A 328 -33.51 -9.46 0.03
C GLU A 328 -33.18 -9.55 1.52
N LYS A 329 -34.17 -9.37 2.41
CA LYS A 329 -33.95 -9.55 3.85
C LYS A 329 -33.45 -10.95 4.18
N ILE A 330 -34.07 -11.99 3.63
CA ILE A 330 -33.64 -13.38 3.84
C ILE A 330 -32.21 -13.58 3.30
N SER A 331 -31.92 -13.10 2.10
CA SER A 331 -30.59 -13.21 1.47
C SER A 331 -29.49 -12.60 2.36
N ILE A 332 -29.71 -11.38 2.85
CA ILE A 332 -28.80 -10.70 3.77
C ILE A 332 -28.66 -11.48 5.09
N CYS A 333 -29.78 -11.79 5.72
CA CYS A 333 -29.82 -12.38 7.06
C CYS A 333 -29.30 -13.83 7.13
N CYS A 334 -29.42 -14.61 6.06
CA CYS A 334 -28.95 -15.99 6.01
C CYS A 334 -27.43 -16.14 6.05
N THR A 335 -26.68 -15.06 5.84
CA THR A 335 -25.20 -15.07 5.97
C THR A 335 -24.73 -15.05 7.43
N LEU A 336 -25.62 -14.79 8.39
CA LEU A 336 -25.29 -14.68 9.80
C LEU A 336 -25.13 -16.06 10.46
N ASN A 337 -23.93 -16.35 10.97
CA ASN A 337 -23.67 -17.52 11.81
C ASN A 337 -24.04 -17.23 13.28
N HIS A 338 -25.17 -17.79 13.75
CA HIS A 338 -25.66 -17.59 15.11
C HIS A 338 -24.76 -18.21 16.20
N GLU A 339 -23.90 -19.15 15.86
CA GLU A 339 -23.00 -19.80 16.83
C GLU A 339 -21.84 -18.90 17.25
N LYS A 340 -21.51 -17.92 16.39
CA LYS A 340 -20.44 -16.94 16.62
C LYS A 340 -20.95 -15.63 17.25
N LEU A 341 -22.21 -15.60 17.65
CA LEU A 341 -22.80 -14.47 18.36
C LEU A 341 -22.62 -14.61 19.87
N SER A 342 -22.36 -13.49 20.53
CA SER A 342 -22.45 -13.41 21.98
C SER A 342 -23.89 -13.66 22.47
N ALA A 343 -24.02 -14.16 23.69
CA ALA A 343 -25.33 -14.47 24.28
C ALA A 343 -26.26 -13.25 24.38
N GLU A 344 -25.69 -12.05 24.52
CA GLU A 344 -26.46 -10.80 24.55
C GLU A 344 -27.06 -10.48 23.19
N LEU A 345 -26.26 -10.55 22.11
CA LEU A 345 -26.76 -10.28 20.76
C LEU A 345 -27.69 -11.37 20.26
N LEU A 346 -27.49 -12.63 20.69
CA LEU A 346 -28.44 -13.71 20.40
C LEU A 346 -29.82 -13.43 21.01
N ARG A 347 -29.86 -12.93 22.26
CA ARG A 347 -31.11 -12.47 22.89
C ARG A 347 -31.72 -11.28 22.13
N HIS A 348 -30.90 -10.34 21.69
CA HIS A 348 -31.38 -9.22 20.88
C HIS A 348 -32.01 -9.70 19.56
N LEU A 349 -31.32 -10.59 18.84
CA LEU A 349 -31.78 -11.17 17.57
C LEU A 349 -33.12 -11.90 17.72
N THR A 350 -33.32 -12.69 18.77
CA THR A 350 -34.60 -13.41 18.97
C THR A 350 -35.79 -12.45 19.11
N ARG A 351 -35.57 -11.28 19.71
CA ARG A 351 -36.59 -10.24 19.93
C ARG A 351 -36.71 -9.24 18.77
N ASN A 352 -35.76 -9.24 17.85
CA ASN A 352 -35.70 -8.27 16.75
C ASN A 352 -36.82 -8.52 15.74
N LEU A 353 -37.77 -7.59 15.60
CA LEU A 353 -38.92 -7.73 14.71
C LEU A 353 -38.60 -7.47 13.23
N VAL A 354 -37.50 -6.78 12.95
CA VAL A 354 -37.08 -6.44 11.58
C VAL A 354 -36.44 -7.65 10.88
N PHE A 355 -35.84 -8.54 11.66
CA PHE A 355 -35.19 -9.75 11.15
C PHE A 355 -36.21 -10.83 10.74
N PRO A 356 -36.10 -11.42 9.54
CA PRO A 356 -37.00 -12.49 9.08
C PRO A 356 -37.02 -13.68 10.06
N LEU A 357 -38.20 -14.27 10.27
CA LEU A 357 -38.38 -15.40 11.19
C LEU A 357 -37.58 -16.63 10.73
N GLU A 358 -37.50 -16.83 9.42
CA GLU A 358 -36.77 -17.91 8.76
C GLU A 358 -35.27 -17.84 9.03
N ALA A 359 -34.74 -16.63 9.19
CA ALA A 359 -33.34 -16.37 9.44
C ALA A 359 -32.98 -16.35 10.94
N LYS A 360 -33.95 -16.49 11.86
CA LYS A 360 -33.66 -16.55 13.30
C LYS A 360 -33.23 -17.96 13.74
N PRO A 361 -32.37 -18.08 14.77
CA PRO A 361 -31.99 -19.38 15.30
C PRO A 361 -33.23 -20.10 15.86
N ARG A 362 -33.53 -21.28 15.32
CA ARG A 362 -34.52 -22.18 15.92
C ARG A 362 -33.99 -22.60 17.30
N ALA A 363 -34.84 -22.51 18.33
CA ALA A 363 -34.49 -22.77 19.74
C ALA A 363 -33.79 -24.13 20.02
N TYR A 364 -33.80 -25.06 19.06
CA TYR A 364 -33.24 -26.41 19.18
C TYR A 364 -31.82 -26.59 18.58
N VAL A 365 -31.31 -25.65 17.76
CA VAL A 365 -30.02 -25.84 17.02
C VAL A 365 -28.79 -25.55 17.89
N THR A 366 -28.92 -24.70 18.91
CA THR A 366 -27.82 -24.27 19.80
C THR A 366 -27.18 -25.42 20.61
N ARG A 367 -27.86 -26.56 20.75
CA ARG A 367 -27.35 -27.71 21.53
C ARG A 367 -26.58 -28.74 20.69
N GLN A 368 -26.82 -28.84 19.39
CA GLN A 368 -26.21 -29.86 18.53
C GLN A 368 -24.88 -29.44 17.92
N CYS A 369 -24.70 -28.16 17.59
CA CYS A 369 -23.50 -27.69 16.89
C CYS A 369 -22.23 -27.74 17.75
N ARG A 370 -22.38 -27.52 19.07
CA ARG A 370 -21.31 -27.78 20.06
C ARG A 370 -20.69 -29.18 19.98
N MET A 371 -21.41 -30.17 19.45
CA MET A 371 -20.93 -31.55 19.34
C MET A 371 -20.20 -31.82 18.00
N LYS A 372 -20.51 -31.07 16.94
CA LYS A 372 -19.95 -31.27 15.59
C LYS A 372 -18.64 -30.53 15.37
N THR A 373 -18.43 -29.39 16.03
CA THR A 373 -17.19 -28.60 15.96
C THR A 373 -15.95 -29.39 16.41
N LEU A 374 -16.13 -30.45 17.20
CA LEU A 374 -15.04 -31.31 17.68
C LEU A 374 -14.50 -32.32 16.63
N LEU A 375 -15.09 -32.42 15.43
CA LEU A 375 -14.80 -33.51 14.49
C LEU A 375 -14.36 -33.10 13.08
N GLN A 376 -14.33 -31.81 12.71
CA GLN A 376 -14.29 -31.42 11.29
C GLN A 376 -13.35 -30.26 10.94
N GLU A 377 -12.22 -30.12 11.64
CA GLU A 377 -11.38 -28.92 11.52
C GLU A 377 -10.30 -28.89 10.40
N ASN A 378 -10.09 -29.92 9.57
CA ASN A 378 -8.88 -29.93 8.71
C ASN A 378 -8.99 -29.85 7.16
N ASP A 379 -10.16 -29.98 6.51
CA ASP A 379 -10.20 -30.10 5.03
C ASP A 379 -10.93 -28.99 4.23
N HIS A 380 -11.53 -28.00 4.89
CA HIS A 380 -12.47 -27.08 4.22
C HIS A 380 -11.83 -25.85 3.55
N LEU A 381 -10.63 -25.45 3.96
CA LEU A 381 -10.06 -24.17 3.50
C LEU A 381 -9.60 -24.24 2.04
N LYS A 382 -9.01 -25.36 1.60
CA LYS A 382 -8.46 -25.48 0.23
C LYS A 382 -9.54 -25.58 -0.85
N ASN A 383 -10.62 -26.31 -0.58
CA ASN A 383 -11.72 -26.51 -1.54
C ASN A 383 -12.69 -25.31 -1.63
N PHE A 384 -12.72 -24.45 -0.60
CA PHE A 384 -13.57 -23.27 -0.58
C PHE A 384 -13.05 -22.15 -1.50
N PHE A 385 -11.74 -21.89 -1.49
CA PHE A 385 -11.12 -20.85 -2.32
C PHE A 385 -11.35 -21.10 -3.83
N ASP A 386 -11.33 -22.36 -4.27
CA ASP A 386 -11.59 -22.71 -5.68
C ASP A 386 -13.08 -22.62 -6.08
N SER A 387 -14.01 -22.69 -5.13
CA SER A 387 -15.46 -22.77 -5.38
C SER A 387 -16.15 -21.40 -5.39
N VAL A 388 -15.79 -20.50 -4.48
CA VAL A 388 -16.47 -19.19 -4.35
C VAL A 388 -16.19 -18.29 -5.54
N PHE A 389 -14.98 -18.31 -6.07
CA PHE A 389 -14.54 -17.32 -7.04
C PHE A 389 -14.75 -17.73 -8.50
N ARG A 390 -14.95 -19.03 -8.78
CA ARG A 390 -15.41 -19.52 -10.09
C ARG A 390 -16.83 -19.07 -10.45
N LYS A 391 -17.65 -18.69 -9.44
CA LYS A 391 -19.06 -18.31 -9.63
C LYS A 391 -19.29 -16.80 -9.66
N SER A 392 -18.52 -15.98 -8.93
CA SER A 392 -18.80 -14.52 -8.85
C SER A 392 -18.26 -13.67 -10.00
N PHE A 393 -17.24 -14.12 -10.75
CA PHE A 393 -16.57 -13.26 -11.75
C PHE A 393 -16.72 -13.69 -13.22
N LYS A 394 -17.57 -14.69 -13.52
CA LYS A 394 -17.85 -15.10 -14.92
C LYS A 394 -18.59 -14.07 -15.78
N ASN A 395 -18.92 -12.90 -15.24
CA ASN A 395 -19.58 -11.83 -16.00
C ASN A 395 -18.60 -10.76 -16.52
N MET A 396 -17.28 -10.98 -16.39
CA MET A 396 -16.29 -10.05 -16.93
C MET A 396 -15.11 -10.80 -17.55
N GLU A 397 -15.29 -11.39 -18.72
CA GLU A 397 -14.17 -11.82 -19.55
C GLU A 397 -14.35 -11.40 -21.01
N VAL A 398 -13.44 -10.51 -21.42
CA VAL A 398 -13.06 -10.25 -22.80
C VAL A 398 -12.34 -11.50 -23.32
N LYS A 399 -12.70 -11.94 -24.53
CA LYS A 399 -12.05 -13.02 -25.26
C LYS A 399 -10.58 -12.69 -25.51
N GLU A 400 -9.70 -13.62 -25.16
CA GLU A 400 -8.52 -13.89 -25.97
C GLU A 400 -8.17 -15.38 -25.89
N ASP A 401 -8.12 -16.01 -27.06
CA ASP A 401 -7.69 -17.39 -27.27
C ASP A 401 -6.18 -17.53 -27.00
N VAL A 402 -5.74 -18.71 -26.55
CA VAL A 402 -4.59 -19.48 -27.10
C VAL A 402 -4.21 -20.65 -26.14
N GLU A 403 -4.54 -21.84 -26.64
CA GLU A 403 -3.69 -23.04 -26.79
C GLU A 403 -3.07 -23.81 -25.58
N LYS A 404 -3.37 -25.12 -25.60
CA LYS A 404 -2.98 -26.20 -24.68
C LYS A 404 -1.47 -26.49 -24.65
N ARG A 405 -0.96 -26.89 -23.49
CA ARG A 405 -0.08 -28.05 -23.37
C ARG A 405 -0.12 -28.70 -21.97
N SER A 406 -0.40 -30.00 -21.95
CA SER A 406 -0.34 -30.95 -20.84
C SER A 406 1.10 -31.31 -20.46
N TYR A 407 1.38 -31.65 -19.20
CA TYR A 407 2.25 -32.78 -18.80
C TYR A 407 1.98 -33.18 -17.34
N ASP A 408 2.30 -34.45 -17.07
CA ASP A 408 1.69 -35.38 -16.14
C ASP A 408 2.10 -35.29 -14.67
N ALA A 409 1.25 -35.92 -13.84
CA ALA A 409 1.44 -36.18 -12.43
C ALA A 409 2.05 -37.57 -12.21
N GLU A 410 3.15 -37.65 -11.49
CA GLU A 410 3.52 -38.80 -10.67
C GLU A 410 4.65 -38.39 -9.72
N GLU A 411 4.67 -39.02 -8.54
CA GLU A 411 5.68 -38.91 -7.46
C GLU A 411 5.29 -38.00 -6.27
N LEU A 412 4.53 -38.57 -5.34
CA LEU A 412 4.68 -38.39 -3.89
C LEU A 412 3.78 -39.41 -3.18
N SER A 413 4.27 -40.63 -3.05
CA SER A 413 3.70 -41.66 -2.18
C SER A 413 4.83 -42.52 -1.64
N ARG A 414 5.51 -41.99 -0.62
CA ARG A 414 6.26 -42.77 0.37
C ARG A 414 6.56 -41.85 1.54
N ASP A 415 5.94 -42.16 2.67
CA ASP A 415 6.50 -42.11 4.03
C ASP A 415 5.40 -41.88 5.07
N LEU A 416 4.61 -42.93 5.28
CA LEU A 416 3.88 -43.18 6.51
C LEU A 416 4.31 -44.56 7.00
N GLU A 417 5.27 -44.62 7.92
CA GLU A 417 5.36 -45.61 9.00
C GLU A 417 6.63 -45.37 9.82
N GLY A 418 6.48 -44.95 11.08
CA GLY A 418 7.62 -44.73 11.96
C GLY A 418 7.30 -44.18 13.34
N MET A 419 6.94 -45.08 14.25
CA MET A 419 7.17 -45.02 15.71
C MET A 419 6.19 -44.23 16.60
N GLN A 420 5.33 -45.01 17.26
CA GLN A 420 4.86 -44.77 18.62
C GLN A 420 6.04 -44.65 19.60
N SER A 421 5.95 -43.74 20.57
CA SER A 421 6.14 -43.97 22.03
C SER A 421 6.43 -42.65 22.76
N GLY A 422 5.82 -42.44 23.94
CA GLY A 422 6.37 -41.50 24.94
C GLY A 422 5.36 -40.61 25.65
N THR A 423 4.73 -41.15 26.70
CA THR A 423 3.95 -40.44 27.71
C THR A 423 4.83 -39.43 28.49
N GLN A 424 4.32 -38.22 28.79
CA GLN A 424 4.55 -37.59 30.11
C GLN A 424 3.53 -36.50 30.45
N LEU A 425 3.10 -36.57 31.71
CA LEU A 425 2.14 -35.76 32.42
C LEU A 425 2.85 -34.55 33.05
N ALA A 426 2.33 -33.33 32.90
CA ALA A 426 2.68 -32.20 33.78
C ALA A 426 1.51 -31.23 33.91
N SER A 427 1.37 -30.69 35.11
CA SER A 427 0.17 -30.07 35.67
C SER A 427 0.36 -28.59 36.00
N VAL A 428 -0.78 -27.87 36.08
CA VAL A 428 -1.06 -26.62 36.82
C VAL A 428 -0.48 -25.29 36.26
N LYS A 429 -1.36 -24.37 35.84
CA LYS A 429 -1.79 -23.19 36.65
C LYS A 429 -2.79 -22.28 35.93
N LYS A 430 -3.89 -22.03 36.64
CA LYS A 430 -4.86 -20.94 36.43
C LYS A 430 -4.19 -19.58 36.64
N SER A 431 -4.41 -18.66 35.71
CA SER A 431 -4.53 -17.21 35.94
C SER A 431 -5.52 -16.70 34.90
N GLY A 432 -6.67 -16.15 35.26
CA GLY A 432 -6.79 -14.80 35.79
C GLY A 432 -7.47 -13.96 34.71
N ALA A 433 -8.79 -14.05 34.63
CA ALA A 433 -9.60 -13.33 33.64
C ALA A 433 -9.70 -11.85 34.03
N HIS A 434 -9.12 -10.97 33.22
CA HIS A 434 -9.46 -9.55 33.22
C HIS A 434 -10.55 -9.31 32.19
N ILE A 435 -11.73 -8.93 32.70
CA ILE A 435 -12.86 -8.43 31.91
C ILE A 435 -12.48 -7.02 31.43
N MET A 436 -12.21 -6.88 30.13
CA MET A 436 -12.21 -5.57 29.49
C MET A 436 -13.62 -5.27 28.97
N SER A 437 -14.17 -4.16 29.45
CA SER A 437 -15.45 -3.60 29.00
C SER A 437 -15.37 -3.21 27.52
N ASN A 438 -16.14 -3.88 26.67
CA ASN A 438 -16.34 -3.45 25.28
C ASN A 438 -17.27 -2.22 25.28
N ALA A 439 -16.68 -1.04 25.10
CA ALA A 439 -17.44 0.14 24.69
C ALA A 439 -17.99 -0.09 23.27
N ILE A 440 -19.29 0.14 23.09
CA ILE A 440 -19.96 0.06 21.79
C ILE A 440 -19.45 1.23 20.94
N TYR A 441 -18.78 0.91 19.84
CA TYR A 441 -18.33 1.88 18.86
C TYR A 441 -19.56 2.43 18.11
N LEU A 442 -19.75 3.75 18.13
CA LEU A 442 -20.80 4.45 17.39
C LEU A 442 -20.27 4.85 16.00
N PRO A 443 -21.02 4.62 14.91
CA PRO A 443 -20.58 4.98 13.56
C PRO A 443 -20.40 6.49 13.37
N LYS A 444 -19.46 6.90 12.50
CA LYS A 444 -19.21 8.32 12.20
C LYS A 444 -20.37 9.01 11.48
N LEU A 445 -21.20 8.25 10.75
CA LEU A 445 -22.41 8.77 10.09
C LEU A 445 -23.53 9.12 11.08
N CYS A 446 -23.40 8.76 12.36
CA CYS A 446 -24.39 9.06 13.40
C CYS A 446 -24.03 10.28 14.28
N SER A 447 -23.00 11.06 13.91
CA SER A 447 -22.54 12.26 14.65
C SER A 447 -22.86 13.57 13.94
#